data_AF-A0A918EG55-F1
#
_entry.id   AF-A0A918EG55-F1
#
_cell.length_a   1.000
_cell.length_b   1.000
_cell.length_c   1.000
_cell.angle_alpha   90.00
_cell.angle_beta   90.00
_cell.angle_gamma   90.00
#
_symmetry.space_group_name_H-M   'P 1'
#
loop_
_entity.id
_entity.type
_entity.pdbx_description
1 polymer ?
#
loop_
_entity_poly.entity_id
_entity_poly.type
_entity_poly.pdbx_seq_one_letter_code
_entity_poly.pdbx_strand_id
1 'polypeptide(L)'
;MASYEYHAPVDVPARQLFDLLAQPEALPQHLPGLVADDASLRVDHDRRVLTWSEGSLAVVDEEEAGRSLITLTVNSDRGPDTQRELEEAVAALSHRAASQADATETESGNAWY
;
A
#
# COMPACT_ATOMS: atom_id res chain seq x y z
N MET A 1 20.35 8.23 -8.74
CA MET A 1 19.21 8.06 -7.81
C MET A 1 18.06 8.91 -8.29
N ALA A 2 17.04 8.27 -8.85
CA ALA A 2 15.76 8.89 -9.17
C ALA A 2 14.75 8.47 -8.09
N SER A 3 14.00 9.45 -7.58
CA SER A 3 12.90 9.21 -6.66
C SER A 3 11.62 9.21 -7.46
N TYR A 4 10.93 8.07 -7.48
CA TYR A 4 9.63 7.93 -8.11
C TYR A 4 8.56 7.93 -7.02
N GLU A 5 7.54 8.75 -7.21
CA GLU A 5 6.39 8.84 -6.32
C GLU A 5 5.14 8.46 -7.10
N TYR A 6 4.36 7.55 -6.53
CA TYR A 6 3.12 7.06 -7.11
C TYR A 6 1.99 7.17 -6.10
N HIS A 7 0.81 7.59 -6.56
CA HIS A 7 -0.36 7.81 -5.74
C HIS A 7 -1.54 7.02 -6.30
N ALA A 8 -2.19 6.23 -5.45
CA ALA A 8 -3.36 5.46 -5.82
C ALA A 8 -4.51 5.71 -4.84
N PRO A 9 -5.65 6.26 -5.30
CA PRO A 9 -6.84 6.35 -4.47
C PRO A 9 -7.47 4.96 -4.30
N VAL A 10 -7.94 4.69 -3.10
CA VAL A 10 -8.58 3.42 -2.71
C VAL A 10 -9.82 3.75 -1.89
N ASP A 11 -10.95 3.10 -2.21
CA ASP A 11 -12.24 3.29 -1.53
C ASP A 11 -12.29 2.46 -0.23
N VAL A 12 -11.28 2.63 0.62
CA VAL A 12 -11.12 1.90 1.89
C VAL A 12 -10.57 2.87 2.94
N PRO A 13 -11.04 2.84 4.20
CA PRO A 13 -10.52 3.72 5.23
C PRO A 13 -9.04 3.47 5.53
N ALA A 14 -8.28 4.55 5.74
CA ALA A 14 -6.82 4.52 5.80
C ALA A 14 -6.30 3.62 6.92
N ARG A 15 -7.10 3.44 7.97
CA ARG A 15 -6.75 2.57 9.11
C ARG A 15 -6.79 1.10 8.71
N GLN A 16 -7.85 0.68 8.04
CA GLN A 16 -8.03 -0.70 7.59
C GLN A 16 -7.03 -1.02 6.49
N LEU A 17 -6.83 -0.07 5.56
CA LEU A 17 -5.84 -0.21 4.52
C LEU A 17 -4.42 -0.31 5.08
N PHE A 18 -4.06 0.57 6.03
CA PHE A 18 -2.74 0.50 6.66
C PHE A 18 -2.53 -0.78 7.46
N ASP A 19 -3.56 -1.27 8.17
CA ASP A 19 -3.47 -2.53 8.92
C ASP A 19 -3.19 -3.71 8.00
N LEU A 20 -3.87 -3.77 6.84
CA LEU A 20 -3.58 -4.74 5.79
C LEU A 20 -2.13 -4.60 5.29
N LEU A 21 -1.69 -3.39 4.95
CA LEU A 21 -0.33 -3.16 4.43
C LEU A 21 0.79 -3.40 5.46
N ALA A 22 0.48 -3.26 6.74
CA ALA A 22 1.41 -3.59 7.81
C ALA A 22 1.66 -5.10 7.93
N GLN A 23 0.81 -5.94 7.32
CA GLN A 23 1.01 -7.38 7.30
C GLN A 23 1.98 -7.79 6.17
N PRO A 24 3.06 -8.54 6.48
CA PRO A 24 4.05 -8.94 5.48
C PRO A 24 3.47 -9.84 4.37
N GLU A 25 2.37 -10.55 4.64
CA GLU A 25 1.63 -11.40 3.70
C GLU A 25 0.71 -10.63 2.73
N ALA A 26 0.45 -9.36 3.01
CA ALA A 26 -0.31 -8.46 2.13
C ALA A 26 0.61 -7.68 1.18
N LEU A 27 1.90 -7.59 1.48
CA LEU A 27 2.85 -6.89 0.64
C LEU A 27 3.06 -7.65 -0.69
N PRO A 28 2.99 -6.97 -1.84
CA PRO A 28 3.24 -7.60 -3.12
C PRO A 28 4.66 -8.15 -3.17
N GLN A 29 4.81 -9.41 -3.60
CA GLN A 29 6.10 -10.03 -3.94
C GLN A 29 6.86 -9.27 -5.06
N HIS A 30 6.20 -8.32 -5.72
CA HIS A 30 6.74 -7.51 -6.81
C HIS A 30 7.21 -6.13 -6.35
N LEU A 31 7.18 -5.81 -5.04
CA LEU A 31 7.72 -4.55 -4.57
C LEU A 31 9.24 -4.50 -4.77
N PRO A 32 9.76 -3.52 -5.53
CA PRO A 32 11.19 -3.38 -5.75
C PRO A 32 11.89 -3.05 -4.42
N GLY A 33 12.89 -3.87 -4.06
CA GLY A 33 13.66 -3.73 -2.82
C GLY A 33 13.04 -4.35 -1.57
N LEU A 34 11.83 -4.91 -1.65
CA LEU A 34 11.22 -5.66 -0.53
C LEU A 34 11.70 -7.13 -0.49
N VAL A 35 12.07 -7.69 -1.65
CA VAL A 35 12.55 -9.08 -1.83
C VAL A 35 14.09 -9.14 -1.81
N ALA A 36 14.70 -8.40 -0.90
CA ALA A 36 16.07 -8.69 -0.49
C ALA A 36 15.97 -9.23 0.93
N ASP A 37 16.46 -10.46 1.13
CA ASP A 37 16.50 -11.30 2.33
C ASP A 37 16.94 -10.62 3.66
N ASP A 38 17.20 -9.30 3.63
CA ASP A 38 17.74 -8.45 4.71
C ASP A 38 17.03 -7.06 4.81
N ALA A 39 15.92 -6.84 4.11
CA ALA A 39 15.22 -5.54 4.14
C ALA A 39 14.63 -5.26 5.53
N SER A 40 15.20 -4.27 6.23
CA SER A 40 14.75 -3.77 7.52
C SER A 40 13.42 -3.01 7.38
N LEU A 41 12.32 -3.72 7.14
CA LEU A 41 11.00 -3.11 7.07
C LEU A 41 10.67 -2.44 8.40
N ARG A 42 10.51 -1.12 8.38
CA ARG A 42 10.10 -0.31 9.51
C ARG A 42 8.65 0.09 9.34
N VAL A 43 7.81 -0.29 10.29
CA VAL A 43 6.39 0.03 10.32
C VAL A 43 6.13 1.09 11.40
N ASP A 44 5.69 2.27 10.99
CA ASP A 44 5.31 3.38 11.87
C ASP A 44 3.78 3.54 11.86
N HIS A 45 3.11 2.86 12.81
CA HIS A 45 1.64 2.89 12.93
C HIS A 45 1.07 4.27 13.29
N ASP A 46 1.84 5.09 14.01
CA ASP A 46 1.44 6.45 14.40
C ASP A 46 1.27 7.36 13.18
N ARG A 47 2.20 7.24 12.22
CA ARG A 47 2.20 8.01 10.98
C ARG A 47 1.55 7.29 9.80
N ARG A 48 1.22 6.01 9.96
CA ARG A 48 0.78 5.11 8.89
C ARG A 48 1.75 5.08 7.73
N VAL A 49 3.04 4.96 8.07
CA VAL A 49 4.13 4.90 7.11
C VAL A 49 4.91 3.60 7.28
N LEU A 50 5.18 2.94 6.16
CA LEU A 50 6.08 1.81 6.01
C LEU A 50 7.35 2.35 5.34
N THR A 51 8.53 2.03 5.85
CA THR A 51 9.80 2.44 5.24
C THR A 51 10.73 1.25 5.14
N TRP A 52 11.41 1.10 4.01
CA TRP A 52 12.43 0.08 3.76
C TRP A 52 13.63 0.71 3.07
N SER A 53 14.65 -0.11 2.82
CA SER A 53 15.96 0.31 2.32
C SER A 53 15.90 1.14 1.02
N GLU A 54 14.91 0.90 0.17
CA GLU A 54 14.79 1.53 -1.15
C GLU A 54 13.50 2.35 -1.32
N GLY A 55 12.68 2.52 -0.27
CA GLY A 55 11.41 3.22 -0.42
C GLY A 55 10.61 3.40 0.85
N SER A 56 9.48 4.08 0.71
CA SER A 56 8.51 4.32 1.76
C SER A 56 7.10 4.33 1.19
N LEU A 57 6.16 3.75 1.92
CA LEU A 57 4.74 3.76 1.62
C LEU A 57 4.01 4.48 2.75
N ALA A 58 3.25 5.52 2.43
CA ALA A 58 2.40 6.24 3.34
C ALA A 58 0.93 6.03 2.97
N VAL A 59 0.07 5.90 3.97
CA VAL A 59 -1.38 5.84 3.78
C VAL A 59 -2.00 7.08 4.40
N VAL A 60 -2.66 7.88 3.57
CA VAL A 60 -3.32 9.13 3.96
C VAL A 60 -4.82 8.95 3.84
N ASP A 61 -5.56 9.44 4.83
CA ASP A 61 -7.03 9.50 4.76
C ASP A 61 -7.41 10.58 3.74
N GLU A 62 -8.28 10.27 2.78
CA GLU A 62 -8.83 11.33 1.93
C GLU A 62 -9.95 12.06 2.67
N GLU A 63 -10.14 13.34 2.33
CA GLU A 63 -11.20 14.18 2.92
C GLU A 63 -12.61 13.60 2.65
N GLU A 64 -12.74 12.72 1.65
CA GLU A 64 -13.97 11.97 1.40
C GLU A 64 -14.08 10.76 2.34
N ALA A 65 -15.18 10.72 3.10
CA ALA A 65 -15.44 9.68 4.08
C ALA A 65 -15.40 8.27 3.45
N GLY A 66 -14.42 7.47 3.88
CA GLY A 66 -14.24 6.09 3.44
C GLY A 66 -13.20 5.91 2.33
N ARG A 67 -12.59 6.99 1.82
CA ARG A 67 -11.51 6.91 0.83
C ARG A 67 -10.16 7.18 1.45
N SER A 68 -9.13 6.62 0.84
CA SER A 68 -7.74 6.81 1.27
C SER A 68 -6.79 6.77 0.10
N LEU A 69 -5.71 7.54 0.24
CA LEU A 69 -4.68 7.66 -0.75
C LEU A 69 -3.44 6.89 -0.28
N ILE A 70 -3.01 5.93 -1.09
CA ILE A 70 -1.71 5.29 -0.91
C ILE A 70 -0.68 6.11 -1.66
N THR A 71 0.35 6.59 -0.95
CA THR A 71 1.52 7.24 -1.54
C THR A 71 2.71 6.32 -1.41
N LEU A 72 3.23 5.83 -2.54
CA LEU A 72 4.40 4.99 -2.61
C LEU A 72 5.57 5.77 -3.21
N THR A 73 6.64 5.92 -2.44
CA THR A 73 7.89 6.57 -2.83
C THR A 73 8.99 5.52 -2.93
N VAL A 74 9.61 5.37 -4.09
CA VAL A 74 10.75 4.45 -4.29
C VAL A 74 11.94 5.22 -4.83
N ASN A 75 13.09 5.00 -4.20
CA ASN A 75 14.37 5.55 -4.59
C ASN A 75 15.11 4.46 -5.35
N SER A 76 15.09 4.52 -6.68
CA SER A 76 15.78 3.54 -7.53
C SER A 76 16.80 4.22 -8.43
N ASP A 77 17.90 3.53 -8.69
CA ASP A 77 18.85 3.91 -9.73
C ASP A 77 18.58 3.17 -11.06
N ARG A 78 17.74 2.12 -11.02
CA ARG A 78 17.20 1.49 -12.23
C ARG A 78 16.14 2.43 -12.81
N GLY A 79 16.29 2.79 -14.09
CA GLY A 79 15.46 3.79 -14.76
C GLY A 79 13.98 3.37 -15.00
N PRO A 80 13.41 3.62 -16.18
CA PRO A 80 11.95 3.54 -16.41
C PRO A 80 11.32 2.16 -16.20
N ASP A 81 12.11 1.08 -16.24
CA ASP A 81 11.63 -0.28 -15.93
C ASP A 81 11.11 -0.40 -14.49
N THR A 82 11.76 0.26 -13.52
CA THR A 82 11.31 0.25 -12.11
C THR A 82 9.99 0.97 -11.92
N GLN A 83 9.69 1.97 -12.76
CA GLN A 83 8.39 2.64 -12.71
C GLN A 83 7.24 1.69 -13.12
N ARG A 84 7.45 0.82 -14.12
CA ARG A 84 6.43 -0.16 -14.54
C ARG A 84 6.21 -1.23 -13.47
N GLU A 85 7.29 -1.76 -12.91
CA GLU A 85 7.21 -2.71 -11.80
C GLU A 85 6.47 -2.11 -10.60
N LEU A 86 6.72 -0.83 -10.31
CA LEU A 86 6.04 -0.09 -9.25
C LEU A 86 4.54 0.08 -9.53
N GLU A 87 4.19 0.46 -10.75
CA GLU A 87 2.79 0.62 -11.17
C GLU A 87 2.04 -0.71 -11.06
N GLU A 88 2.64 -1.81 -11.48
CA GLU A 88 2.06 -3.15 -11.34
C GLU A 88 1.91 -3.57 -9.87
N ALA A 89 2.93 -3.31 -9.03
CA ALA A 89 2.87 -3.61 -7.61
C ALA A 89 1.78 -2.81 -6.89
N VAL A 90 1.65 -1.51 -7.20
CA VAL A 90 0.59 -0.68 -6.62
C VAL A 90 -0.78 -1.07 -7.15
N ALA A 91 -0.91 -1.34 -8.45
CA ALA A 91 -2.18 -1.81 -9.02
C ALA A 91 -2.63 -3.11 -8.34
N ALA A 92 -1.73 -4.07 -8.15
CA ALA A 92 -2.02 -5.30 -7.41
C ALA A 92 -2.38 -5.02 -5.94
N LEU A 93 -1.69 -4.06 -5.30
CA LEU A 93 -1.94 -3.67 -3.92
C LEU A 93 -3.32 -3.03 -3.74
N SER A 94 -3.64 -2.04 -4.56
CA SER A 94 -4.93 -1.35 -4.56
C SER A 94 -6.06 -2.31 -4.91
N HIS A 95 -5.86 -3.20 -5.88
CA HIS A 95 -6.84 -4.23 -6.23
C HIS A 95 -7.09 -5.21 -5.08
N ARG A 96 -6.03 -5.64 -4.38
CA ARG A 96 -6.15 -6.51 -3.21
C ARG A 96 -6.83 -5.79 -2.04
N ALA A 97 -6.43 -4.54 -1.75
CA ALA A 97 -7.02 -3.74 -0.70
C ALA A 97 -8.53 -3.53 -0.92
N ALA A 98 -8.93 -3.18 -2.15
CA ALA A 98 -10.34 -3.10 -2.53
C ALA A 98 -11.06 -4.43 -2.34
N SER A 99 -10.46 -5.54 -2.81
CA SER A 99 -11.06 -6.87 -2.68
C SER A 99 -11.26 -7.32 -1.23
N GLN A 100 -10.32 -6.99 -0.32
CA GLN A 100 -10.43 -7.34 1.10
C GLN A 100 -11.39 -6.44 1.87
N ALA A 101 -11.51 -5.17 1.48
CA ALA A 101 -12.51 -4.27 2.06
C ALA A 101 -13.93 -4.68 1.68
N ASP A 102 -14.17 -5.03 0.42
CA ASP A 102 -15.46 -5.54 -0.07
C ASP A 102 -15.90 -6.78 0.75
N ALA A 103 -14.96 -7.69 1.03
CA ALA A 103 -15.21 -8.85 1.89
C ALA A 103 -15.55 -8.47 3.35
N THR A 104 -14.92 -7.42 3.89
CA THR A 104 -15.14 -6.97 5.28
C THR A 104 -16.47 -6.22 5.42
N GLU A 105 -16.89 -5.46 4.41
CA GLU A 105 -18.21 -4.80 4.39
C GLU A 105 -19.37 -5.81 4.28
N THR A 106 -19.13 -6.94 3.61
CA THR A 106 -20.13 -8.01 3.48
C THR A 106 -20.49 -8.63 4.83
N GLU A 107 -19.62 -8.59 5.85
CA GLU A 107 -19.92 -9.08 7.20
C GLU A 107 -20.65 -8.08 8.10
N SER A 108 -20.58 -6.77 7.82
CA SER A 108 -21.23 -5.74 8.65
C SER A 108 -22.62 -5.30 8.14
N GLY A 109 -23.00 -5.71 6.91
CA GLY A 109 -24.27 -5.32 6.28
C GLY A 109 -25.47 -6.27 6.49
N ASN A 110 -25.29 -7.44 7.11
CA ASN A 110 -26.36 -8.45 7.19
C ASN A 110 -27.12 -8.45 8.52
N ALA A 111 -27.45 -7.27 9.05
CA ALA A 111 -28.39 -7.10 10.14
C ALA A 111 -29.78 -6.69 9.61
N TRP A 112 -30.41 -7.60 8.87
CA TRP A 112 -31.86 -7.60 8.66
C TRP A 112 -32.41 -8.93 9.15
N TYR A 113 -32.71 -9.00 10.45
CA TYR A 113 -33.70 -9.94 11.00
C TYR A 113 -34.22 -9.44 12.34
#